data_AF-A0A1S3D5V1-F1
#
_entry.id   AF-A0A1S3D5V1-F1
#
_cell.length_a   1.000
_cell.length_b   1.000
_cell.length_c   1.000
_cell.angle_alpha   90.00
_cell.angle_beta   90.00
_cell.angle_gamma   90.00
#
_symmetry.space_group_name_H-M   'P 1'
#
loop_
_entity.id
_entity.type
_entity.pdbx_description
1 polymer ?
#
loop_
_entity_poly.entity_id
_entity_poly.type
_entity_poly.pdbx_seq_one_letter_code
_entity_poly.pdbx_strand_id
1 'polypeptide(L)'
;MFRNITIILAFLVTNALCSSASEHTEKLPPPCDNDIYCYGPLLHAVQMASLFPDSKTFVDMKLKHTPDTTWRMFNELMNQTENRPSRSELEQFVNETFDEAGSEFEDWSPSDWVESPRFLSKIKDKNFQEWASQLNALWKFLGRKMKDDVRLHQDQYSIIYVPHPVIVPGGRFREFYYWDSYWIIRGLILSEMFHTVKGMLGNFLSIVEEYGFIPNGGRVYYAMRSQPPLLIPMVKSYIDATNDLQFLNESIDTLEKEFLFWMNNRTTKVEKDGQFYNLCQFKEFSSGPRPESYREDVTSAQIFRSEVEKEAHYSELKSAAESGWDFSSRWFVLNGTNKGNLTNLKARSIVPVDLNAIIYWNADLLSQFYNTLGQGNKSLHYSNVAKEWLEAVTKVLWHDEVGVWLDYDISNEIKRDYFYPSNLSPLWTGCYNQSDTEHYISKVMKYLEKTQIMVNLGGIPTTLEHSGEQWDYPNAWPPLQYIMIMGLHSTNDKWAQDLAYEMTERWVRANFKAFNETHAMYEKYDATVPGGHGGGGEYEIQLGFGWTNGVIMELLDKFSDRLSLEDKFVDLPAPQCCYLQEKASSLRLGSKAAMSQIMQWLHGT
;
A
#
# COMPACT_ATOMS: atom_id res chain seq x y z
N MET A 1 -73.26 40.83 37.62
CA MET A 1 -71.96 41.32 38.12
C MET A 1 -70.85 40.61 37.34
N PHE A 2 -70.17 41.38 36.49
CA PHE A 2 -68.76 41.30 36.03
C PHE A 2 -68.01 39.95 36.14
N ARG A 3 -67.61 39.37 34.98
CA ARG A 3 -66.22 39.35 34.38
C ARG A 3 -65.26 38.46 35.18
N ASN A 4 -64.44 37.55 34.64
CA ASN A 4 -63.78 37.45 33.33
C ASN A 4 -63.36 36.00 33.04
N ILE A 5 -63.33 35.69 31.76
CA ILE A 5 -62.72 34.52 31.13
C ILE A 5 -61.20 34.55 31.35
N THR A 6 -60.59 33.45 31.78
CA THR A 6 -59.14 33.24 31.70
C THR A 6 -58.85 32.00 30.86
N ILE A 7 -58.20 32.25 29.73
CA ILE A 7 -57.77 31.30 28.71
C ILE A 7 -56.56 30.53 29.26
N ILE A 8 -56.61 29.20 29.24
CA ILE A 8 -55.46 28.34 29.52
C ILE A 8 -54.62 28.27 28.24
N LEU A 9 -53.55 29.07 28.17
CA LEU A 9 -52.47 28.90 27.20
C LEU A 9 -51.51 27.82 27.72
N ALA A 10 -51.49 26.67 27.07
CA ALA A 10 -50.43 25.68 27.24
C ALA A 10 -49.18 26.19 26.49
N PHE A 11 -48.22 26.74 27.23
CA PHE A 11 -46.87 26.97 26.71
C PHE A 11 -46.12 25.62 26.68
N LEU A 12 -45.99 25.06 25.49
CA LEU A 12 -44.98 24.04 25.18
C LEU A 12 -43.61 24.74 25.19
N VAL A 13 -42.89 24.62 26.30
CA VAL A 13 -41.46 24.93 26.35
C VAL A 13 -40.73 23.80 25.64
N THR A 14 -40.43 24.01 24.35
CA THR A 14 -39.43 23.21 23.64
C THR A 14 -38.07 23.51 24.27
N ASN A 15 -37.58 22.60 25.12
CA ASN A 15 -36.17 22.60 25.50
C ASN A 15 -35.37 22.22 24.24
N ALA A 16 -34.97 23.22 23.47
CA ALA A 16 -33.85 23.11 22.56
C ALA A 16 -32.60 22.97 23.43
N LEU A 17 -32.23 21.73 23.72
CA LEU A 17 -30.88 21.39 24.15
C LEU A 17 -29.96 21.66 22.95
N CYS A 18 -29.52 22.91 22.81
CA CYS A 18 -28.24 23.19 22.18
C CYS A 18 -27.19 22.43 23.02
N SER A 19 -26.81 21.24 22.59
CA SER A 19 -25.54 20.68 23.01
C SER A 19 -24.46 21.55 22.36
N SER A 20 -24.00 22.56 23.08
CA SER A 20 -22.63 23.01 22.90
C SER A 20 -21.76 21.81 23.24
N ALA A 21 -21.39 21.02 22.24
CA ALA A 21 -20.29 20.10 22.37
C ALA A 21 -19.09 20.97 22.71
N SER A 22 -18.72 21.02 23.99
CA SER A 22 -17.38 21.41 24.36
C SER A 22 -16.48 20.39 23.67
N GLU A 23 -15.77 20.80 22.62
CA GLU A 23 -14.60 20.09 22.13
C GLU A 23 -13.60 20.06 23.29
N HIS A 24 -13.75 19.07 24.17
CA HIS A 24 -12.62 18.54 24.88
C HIS A 24 -11.72 17.94 23.80
N THR A 25 -10.79 18.74 23.28
CA THR A 25 -9.69 18.24 22.45
C THR A 25 -8.87 17.32 23.36
N GLU A 26 -9.25 16.05 23.37
CA GLU A 26 -8.53 15.00 24.05
C GLU A 26 -7.10 15.01 23.48
N LYS A 27 -6.11 15.22 24.33
CA LYS A 27 -4.73 15.33 23.90
C LYS A 27 -4.31 13.97 23.35
N LEU A 28 -4.02 13.92 22.04
CA LEU A 28 -3.60 12.68 21.38
C LEU A 28 -2.31 12.12 22.06
N PRO A 29 -2.19 10.80 22.23
CA PRO A 29 -0.98 10.17 22.79
C PRO A 29 0.23 10.37 21.87
N PRO A 30 1.48 10.23 22.36
CA PRO A 30 2.65 10.22 21.48
C PRO A 30 2.65 9.01 20.53
N PRO A 31 3.45 9.04 19.44
CA PRO A 31 3.54 7.90 18.50
C PRO A 31 4.11 6.62 19.12
N CYS A 32 4.91 6.73 20.19
CA CYS A 32 5.38 5.63 21.01
C CYS A 32 5.93 6.18 22.35
N ASP A 33 6.32 5.32 23.30
CA ASP A 33 6.84 5.72 24.62
C ASP A 33 8.32 6.18 24.63
N ASN A 34 8.96 6.31 23.46
CA ASN A 34 10.36 6.72 23.32
C ASN A 34 10.48 8.18 22.85
N ASP A 35 10.96 9.07 23.71
CA ASP A 35 11.11 10.50 23.45
C ASP A 35 12.44 10.89 22.77
N ILE A 36 13.25 9.91 22.34
CA ILE A 36 14.41 10.13 21.48
C ILE A 36 14.02 9.89 20.02
N TYR A 37 13.30 8.79 19.76
CA TYR A 37 12.94 8.37 18.41
C TYR A 37 11.53 8.77 17.97
N CYS A 38 10.58 9.01 18.87
CA CYS A 38 9.17 9.21 18.50
C CYS A 38 8.65 10.64 18.69
N TYR A 39 9.19 11.41 19.65
CA TYR A 39 8.78 12.79 19.89
C TYR A 39 9.86 13.53 20.68
N GLY A 40 9.62 14.76 21.13
CA GLY A 40 10.50 15.44 22.09
C GLY A 40 11.57 16.37 21.49
N PRO A 41 12.28 17.13 22.34
CA PRO A 41 13.19 18.18 21.91
C PRO A 41 14.46 17.68 21.23
N LEU A 42 14.94 16.47 21.57
CA LEU A 42 16.12 15.87 20.93
C LEU A 42 15.82 15.56 19.46
N LEU A 43 14.73 14.81 19.21
CA LEU A 43 14.27 14.51 17.85
C LEU A 43 14.07 15.80 17.04
N HIS A 44 13.39 16.78 17.63
CA HIS A 44 13.13 18.07 16.98
C HIS A 44 14.42 18.79 16.59
N ALA A 45 15.37 18.91 17.51
CA ALA A 45 16.63 19.61 17.27
C ALA A 45 17.44 18.96 16.15
N VAL A 46 17.56 17.64 16.15
CA VAL A 46 18.32 16.90 15.14
C VAL A 46 17.65 16.95 13.77
N GLN A 47 16.34 16.69 13.71
CA GLN A 47 15.60 16.67 12.43
C GLN A 47 15.58 18.05 11.77
N MET A 48 15.29 19.11 12.54
CA MET A 48 15.22 20.46 12.00
C MET A 48 16.60 21.03 11.64
N ALA A 49 17.69 20.54 12.24
CA ALA A 49 19.05 20.88 11.84
C ALA A 49 19.46 20.30 10.48
N SER A 50 18.67 19.39 9.90
CA SER A 50 18.91 18.77 8.59
C SER A 50 20.33 18.23 8.47
N LEU A 51 20.74 17.44 9.47
CA LEU A 51 22.04 16.76 9.46
C LEU A 51 22.11 15.73 8.32
N PHE A 52 20.99 15.05 8.07
CA PHE A 52 20.85 14.06 7.01
C PHE A 52 19.87 14.53 5.92
N PRO A 53 20.10 14.14 4.65
CA PRO A 53 19.15 14.40 3.56
C PRO A 53 17.77 13.77 3.82
N ASP A 54 17.74 12.54 4.32
CA ASP A 54 16.52 11.79 4.63
C ASP A 54 16.29 11.76 6.16
N SER A 55 15.13 12.24 6.62
CA SER A 55 14.73 12.26 8.02
C SER A 55 14.66 10.87 8.66
N LYS A 56 14.44 9.80 7.88
CA LYS A 56 14.45 8.43 8.40
C LYS A 56 15.83 7.98 8.88
N THR A 57 16.91 8.56 8.33
CA THR A 57 18.30 8.17 8.67
C THR A 57 18.55 8.23 10.16
N PHE A 58 18.16 9.33 10.82
CA PHE A 58 18.43 9.54 12.24
C PHE A 58 17.62 8.59 13.13
N VAL A 59 16.33 8.43 12.84
CA VAL A 59 15.45 7.58 13.64
C VAL A 59 15.74 6.08 13.46
N ASP A 60 16.53 5.69 12.46
CA ASP A 60 17.03 4.32 12.26
C ASP A 60 18.39 4.07 12.94
N MET A 61 19.03 5.08 13.53
CA MET A 61 20.30 4.90 14.22
C MET A 61 20.11 4.18 15.55
N LYS A 62 21.16 3.50 16.01
CA LYS A 62 21.22 2.87 17.34
C LYS A 62 21.89 3.83 18.33
N LEU A 63 21.43 3.87 19.59
CA LEU A 63 22.16 4.55 20.67
C LEU A 63 23.46 3.80 21.04
N LYS A 64 24.56 4.55 21.18
CA LYS A 64 25.83 4.06 21.77
C LYS A 64 25.77 3.88 23.28
N HIS A 65 24.81 4.56 23.92
CA HIS A 65 24.62 4.61 25.36
C HIS A 65 23.15 4.37 25.72
N THR A 66 22.86 4.18 27.01
CA THR A 66 21.46 4.09 27.48
C THR A 66 20.69 5.38 27.18
N PRO A 67 19.35 5.33 26.99
CA PRO A 67 18.53 6.52 26.78
C PRO A 67 18.80 7.64 27.80
N ASP A 68 18.91 7.32 29.08
CA ASP A 68 19.21 8.28 30.15
C ASP A 68 20.57 8.99 29.96
N THR A 69 21.58 8.25 29.51
CA THR A 69 22.93 8.80 29.29
C THR A 69 22.92 9.72 28.07
N THR A 70 22.29 9.31 26.98
CA THR A 70 22.11 10.12 25.77
C THR A 70 21.37 11.41 26.08
N TRP A 71 20.29 11.34 26.87
CA TRP A 71 19.54 12.50 27.33
C TRP A 71 20.37 13.46 28.18
N ARG A 72 21.18 12.94 29.11
CA ARG A 72 22.08 13.77 29.91
C ARG A 72 23.07 14.52 29.04
N MET A 73 23.67 13.85 28.06
CA MET A 73 24.60 14.48 27.10
C MET A 73 23.89 15.55 26.24
N PHE A 74 22.65 15.30 25.81
CA PHE A 74 21.86 16.28 25.09
C PHE A 74 21.54 17.51 25.94
N ASN A 75 21.13 17.31 27.19
CA ASN A 75 20.85 18.41 28.12
C ASN A 75 22.10 19.24 28.44
N GLU A 76 23.26 18.60 28.57
CA GLU A 76 24.55 19.28 28.71
C GLU A 76 24.85 20.17 27.49
N LEU A 77 24.67 19.66 26.26
CA LEU A 77 24.80 20.44 25.02
C LEU A 77 23.84 21.63 25.00
N MET A 78 22.56 21.41 25.30
CA MET A 78 21.54 22.46 25.28
C MET A 78 21.84 23.55 26.31
N ASN A 79 22.37 23.19 27.49
CA ASN A 79 22.73 24.15 28.52
C ASN A 79 23.97 24.98 28.12
N GLN A 80 24.98 24.35 27.50
CA GLN A 80 26.18 25.03 27.01
C GLN A 80 25.90 26.01 25.86
N THR A 81 24.87 25.75 25.07
CA THR A 81 24.51 26.52 23.86
C THR A 81 23.30 27.43 24.06
N GLU A 82 22.83 27.62 25.30
CA GLU A 82 21.61 28.38 25.63
C GLU A 82 20.38 27.96 24.80
N ASN A 83 20.23 26.65 24.59
CA ASN A 83 19.22 25.99 23.75
C ASN A 83 19.29 26.34 22.25
N ARG A 84 20.45 26.77 21.77
CA ARG A 84 20.68 27.14 20.36
C ARG A 84 21.97 26.50 19.81
N PRO A 85 22.09 25.16 19.84
CA PRO A 85 23.27 24.51 19.30
C PRO A 85 23.36 24.75 17.78
N SER A 86 24.58 24.97 17.31
CA SER A 86 24.89 25.02 15.89
C SER A 86 24.76 23.64 15.26
N ARG A 87 24.64 23.61 13.93
CA ARG A 87 24.60 22.36 13.16
C ARG A 87 25.80 21.46 13.43
N SER A 88 27.00 22.04 13.58
CA SER A 88 28.24 21.29 13.85
C SER A 88 28.26 20.68 15.26
N GLU A 89 27.69 21.36 16.25
CA GLU A 89 27.62 20.83 17.62
C GLU A 89 26.60 19.68 17.72
N LEU A 90 25.46 19.79 17.02
CA LEU A 90 24.50 18.70 16.89
C LEU A 90 25.08 17.50 16.14
N GLU A 91 25.85 17.73 15.07
CA GLU A 91 26.54 16.67 14.34
C GLU A 91 27.57 15.95 15.22
N GLN A 92 28.35 16.70 16.01
CA GLN A 92 29.26 16.10 16.99
C GLN A 92 28.51 15.26 18.02
N PHE A 93 27.42 15.80 18.58
CA PHE A 93 26.58 15.07 19.53
C PHE A 93 26.04 13.76 18.93
N VAL A 94 25.51 13.79 17.71
CA VAL A 94 25.01 12.58 17.04
C VAL A 94 26.14 11.57 16.82
N ASN A 95 27.31 12.03 16.37
CA ASN A 95 28.48 11.16 16.16
C ASN A 95 29.00 10.54 17.47
N GLU A 96 28.86 11.21 18.60
CA GLU A 96 29.28 10.70 19.91
C GLU A 96 28.25 9.74 20.53
N THR A 97 26.96 9.89 20.22
CA THR A 97 25.87 9.18 20.91
C THR A 97 25.12 8.14 20.08
N PHE A 98 25.28 8.13 18.75
CA PHE A 98 24.60 7.19 17.85
C PHE A 98 25.59 6.43 16.96
N ASP A 99 25.30 5.15 16.71
CA ASP A 99 25.95 4.32 15.68
C ASP A 99 25.28 4.54 14.31
N GLU A 100 25.94 4.13 13.23
CA GLU A 100 25.36 4.19 11.89
C GLU A 100 24.05 3.38 11.79
N ALA A 101 23.10 3.91 11.03
CA ALA A 101 21.87 3.18 10.69
C ALA A 101 22.23 1.86 9.99
N GLY A 102 21.48 0.78 10.25
CA GLY A 102 21.75 -0.56 9.69
C GLY A 102 22.63 -1.44 10.57
N SER A 103 23.07 -0.94 11.73
CA SER A 103 23.87 -1.69 12.70
C SER A 103 23.10 -2.83 13.39
N GLU A 104 21.80 -2.98 13.14
CA GLU A 104 20.91 -3.95 13.79
C GLU A 104 21.03 -5.37 13.23
N PHE A 105 21.62 -5.52 12.03
CA PHE A 105 21.59 -6.78 11.28
C PHE A 105 22.94 -7.49 11.23
N GLU A 106 22.87 -8.82 11.17
CA GLU A 106 23.99 -9.70 10.83
C GLU A 106 23.76 -10.38 9.48
N ASP A 107 24.86 -10.87 8.89
CA ASP A 107 24.81 -11.61 7.64
C ASP A 107 23.96 -12.88 7.82
N TRP A 108 23.02 -13.07 6.91
CA TRP A 108 22.16 -14.24 6.89
C TRP A 108 21.95 -14.73 5.47
N SER A 109 22.04 -16.04 5.31
CA SER A 109 21.64 -16.71 4.07
C SER A 109 20.49 -17.67 4.39
N PRO A 110 19.36 -17.58 3.67
CA PRO A 110 18.23 -18.48 3.87
C PRO A 110 18.62 -19.93 3.63
N SER A 111 18.39 -20.78 4.64
CA SER A 111 18.80 -22.20 4.61
C SER A 111 17.96 -23.07 3.68
N ASP A 112 16.75 -22.63 3.37
CA ASP A 112 15.78 -23.31 2.51
C ASP A 112 15.74 -22.73 1.08
N TRP A 113 16.60 -21.76 0.77
CA TRP A 113 16.73 -21.27 -0.59
C TRP A 113 17.31 -22.35 -1.50
N VAL A 114 16.71 -22.51 -2.68
CA VAL A 114 17.17 -23.42 -3.72
C VAL A 114 17.47 -22.66 -5.00
N GLU A 115 18.48 -23.10 -5.76
CA GLU A 115 18.94 -22.41 -6.96
C GLU A 115 17.94 -22.54 -8.13
N SER A 116 17.31 -23.70 -8.25
CA SER A 116 16.39 -24.03 -9.33
C SER A 116 15.02 -24.50 -8.79
N PRO A 117 14.24 -23.60 -8.18
CA PRO A 117 12.91 -23.94 -7.68
C PRO A 117 11.98 -24.37 -8.83
N ARG A 118 11.00 -25.22 -8.51
CA ARG A 118 10.14 -25.88 -9.53
C ARG A 118 9.45 -24.94 -10.51
N PHE A 119 9.05 -23.73 -10.08
CA PHE A 119 8.33 -22.79 -10.93
C PHE A 119 9.13 -22.36 -12.17
N LEU A 120 10.47 -22.29 -12.06
CA LEU A 120 11.35 -21.91 -13.18
C LEU A 120 11.18 -22.85 -14.38
N SER A 121 10.99 -24.14 -14.12
CA SER A 121 10.85 -25.15 -15.18
C SER A 121 9.56 -25.00 -16.00
N LYS A 122 8.56 -24.30 -15.47
CA LYS A 122 7.29 -24.05 -16.17
C LYS A 122 7.43 -22.92 -17.20
N ILE A 123 8.32 -21.96 -16.97
CA ILE A 123 8.52 -20.79 -17.82
C ILE A 123 9.12 -21.24 -19.16
N LYS A 124 8.35 -21.06 -20.25
CA LYS A 124 8.76 -21.52 -21.59
C LYS A 124 9.79 -20.61 -22.24
N ASP A 125 9.63 -19.29 -22.11
CA ASP A 125 10.59 -18.31 -22.66
C ASP A 125 11.90 -18.35 -21.87
N LYS A 126 13.02 -18.54 -22.59
CA LYS A 126 14.33 -18.75 -21.97
C LYS A 126 14.88 -17.52 -21.27
N ASN A 127 14.61 -16.33 -21.81
CA ASN A 127 15.08 -15.08 -21.20
C ASN A 127 14.29 -14.77 -19.93
N PHE A 128 12.97 -15.04 -19.94
CA PHE A 128 12.17 -14.92 -18.72
C PHE A 128 12.51 -15.98 -17.69
N GLN A 129 12.85 -17.20 -18.10
CA GLN A 129 13.34 -18.25 -17.19
C GLN A 129 14.66 -17.83 -16.53
N GLU A 130 15.60 -17.27 -17.29
CA GLU A 130 16.87 -16.75 -16.76
C GLU A 130 16.64 -15.58 -15.80
N TRP A 131 15.81 -14.61 -16.19
CA TRP A 131 15.46 -13.48 -15.34
C TRP A 131 14.79 -13.94 -14.03
N ALA A 132 13.83 -14.86 -14.08
CA ALA A 132 13.21 -15.43 -12.89
C ALA A 132 14.22 -16.12 -11.95
N SER A 133 15.25 -16.76 -12.50
CA SER A 133 16.35 -17.33 -11.72
C SER A 133 17.16 -16.25 -11.00
N GLN A 134 17.41 -15.12 -11.67
CA GLN A 134 18.08 -13.97 -11.06
C GLN A 134 17.21 -13.32 -9.98
N LEU A 135 15.89 -13.21 -10.19
CA LEU A 135 14.95 -12.74 -9.16
C LEU A 135 14.95 -13.66 -7.93
N ASN A 136 14.97 -14.97 -8.13
CA ASN A 136 15.11 -15.93 -7.03
C ASN A 136 16.42 -15.71 -6.23
N ALA A 137 17.52 -15.36 -6.91
CA ALA A 137 18.78 -15.05 -6.23
C ALA A 137 18.71 -13.75 -5.40
N LEU A 138 17.86 -12.78 -5.76
CA LEU A 138 17.69 -11.52 -5.02
C LEU A 138 17.20 -11.73 -3.57
N TRP A 139 16.49 -12.83 -3.27
CA TRP A 139 16.05 -13.12 -1.90
C TRP A 139 17.21 -13.24 -0.90
N LYS A 140 18.39 -13.70 -1.34
CA LYS A 140 19.59 -13.75 -0.50
C LYS A 140 20.09 -12.35 -0.10
N PHE A 141 19.90 -11.36 -0.96
CA PHE A 141 20.36 -9.98 -0.73
C PHE A 141 19.36 -9.16 0.07
N LEU A 142 18.06 -9.49 -0.04
CA LEU A 142 16.98 -8.84 0.71
C LEU A 142 16.77 -9.44 2.11
N GLY A 143 17.46 -10.54 2.42
CA GLY A 143 17.41 -11.17 3.73
C GLY A 143 18.07 -10.33 4.83
N ARG A 144 17.39 -10.22 5.97
CA ARG A 144 17.88 -9.55 7.18
C ARG A 144 17.65 -10.44 8.39
N LYS A 145 18.68 -10.59 9.20
CA LYS A 145 18.59 -11.25 10.51
C LYS A 145 19.06 -10.28 11.58
N MET A 146 18.24 -10.07 12.60
CA MET A 146 18.57 -9.16 13.69
C MET A 146 19.61 -9.78 14.62
N LYS A 147 20.55 -8.98 15.09
CA LYS A 147 21.52 -9.38 16.11
C LYS A 147 20.82 -9.65 17.44
N ASP A 148 21.38 -10.55 18.24
CA ASP A 148 20.96 -10.75 19.63
C ASP A 148 21.03 -9.46 20.48
N ASP A 149 21.90 -8.52 20.11
CA ASP A 149 22.02 -7.22 20.78
C ASP A 149 20.72 -6.40 20.72
N VAL A 150 19.97 -6.49 19.61
CA VAL A 150 18.65 -5.85 19.47
C VAL A 150 17.68 -6.42 20.50
N ARG A 151 17.70 -7.74 20.71
CA ARG A 151 16.84 -8.41 21.71
C ARG A 151 17.18 -8.00 23.14
N LEU A 152 18.47 -7.83 23.43
CA LEU A 152 18.96 -7.57 24.79
C LEU A 152 18.86 -6.09 25.19
N HIS A 153 18.91 -5.16 24.23
CA HIS A 153 18.98 -3.72 24.45
C HIS A 153 17.94 -2.95 23.64
N GLN A 154 16.69 -3.44 23.57
CA GLN A 154 15.62 -2.86 22.72
C GLN A 154 15.40 -1.35 22.94
N ASP A 155 15.64 -0.84 24.15
CA ASP A 155 15.51 0.58 24.51
C ASP A 155 16.51 1.50 23.77
N GLN A 156 17.60 0.92 23.23
CA GLN A 156 18.61 1.64 22.46
C GLN A 156 18.32 1.66 20.95
N TYR A 157 17.32 0.91 20.50
CA TYR A 157 16.98 0.77 19.09
C TYR A 157 15.58 1.33 18.83
N SER A 158 15.36 1.83 17.61
CA SER A 158 14.00 2.04 17.12
C SER A 158 13.43 0.78 16.47
N ILE A 159 14.24 -0.20 16.05
CA ILE A 159 13.76 -1.43 15.42
C ILE A 159 13.09 -2.33 16.46
N ILE A 160 11.93 -2.89 16.10
CA ILE A 160 11.22 -3.87 16.93
C ILE A 160 11.86 -5.23 16.68
N TYR A 161 12.33 -5.87 17.75
CA TYR A 161 12.97 -7.18 17.66
C TYR A 161 11.98 -8.24 17.17
N VAL A 162 12.41 -9.08 16.22
CA VAL A 162 11.69 -10.30 15.83
C VAL A 162 12.64 -11.51 15.82
N PRO A 163 12.17 -12.70 16.23
CA PRO A 163 13.06 -13.86 16.45
C PRO A 163 13.53 -14.56 15.17
N HIS A 164 12.79 -14.44 14.07
CA HIS A 164 13.15 -15.06 12.79
C HIS A 164 13.66 -14.02 11.78
N PRO A 165 14.52 -14.42 10.83
CA PRO A 165 14.90 -13.56 9.72
C PRO A 165 13.70 -13.06 8.90
N VAL A 166 13.85 -11.90 8.26
CA VAL A 166 12.85 -11.29 7.40
C VAL A 166 13.43 -11.01 6.02
N ILE A 167 12.56 -10.94 5.01
CA ILE A 167 12.90 -10.43 3.69
C ILE A 167 12.29 -9.03 3.59
N VAL A 168 13.14 -8.02 3.40
CA VAL A 168 12.73 -6.61 3.40
C VAL A 168 12.42 -6.11 1.99
N PRO A 169 11.72 -4.97 1.81
CA PRO A 169 11.45 -4.43 0.50
C PRO A 169 12.73 -4.07 -0.28
N GLY A 170 13.68 -3.36 0.33
CA GLY A 170 14.95 -2.98 -0.29
C GLY A 170 15.30 -1.49 -0.11
N GLY A 171 16.56 -1.14 -0.41
CA GLY A 171 17.06 0.23 -0.27
C GLY A 171 17.04 0.75 1.18
N ARG A 172 16.37 1.89 1.41
CA ARG A 172 16.19 2.52 2.72
C ARG A 172 15.28 1.71 3.67
N PHE A 173 14.44 0.83 3.14
CA PHE A 173 13.50 0.02 3.91
C PHE A 173 14.21 -1.23 4.45
N ARG A 174 14.72 -1.11 5.68
CA ARG A 174 15.57 -2.12 6.32
C ARG A 174 14.82 -3.00 7.31
N GLU A 175 13.57 -2.65 7.61
CA GLU A 175 12.66 -3.40 8.46
C GLU A 175 11.64 -4.17 7.62
N PHE A 176 10.86 -5.05 8.26
CA PHE A 176 9.67 -5.58 7.61
C PHE A 176 8.67 -4.44 7.37
N TYR A 177 7.94 -4.53 6.26
CA TYR A 177 6.75 -3.71 5.98
C TYR A 177 5.56 -4.65 5.79
N TYR A 178 4.42 -4.28 6.34
CA TYR A 178 3.32 -5.22 6.51
C TYR A 178 2.74 -5.67 5.16
N TRP A 179 2.15 -4.78 4.37
CA TRP A 179 1.47 -5.21 3.14
C TRP A 179 2.44 -5.66 2.03
N ASP A 180 3.64 -5.09 1.94
CA ASP A 180 4.73 -5.51 1.05
C ASP A 180 5.03 -7.00 1.20
N SER A 181 4.99 -7.47 2.46
CA SER A 181 5.30 -8.85 2.82
C SER A 181 4.34 -9.85 2.19
N TYR A 182 3.14 -9.44 1.76
CA TYR A 182 2.22 -10.33 1.07
C TYR A 182 2.84 -10.82 -0.23
N TRP A 183 3.24 -9.90 -1.12
CA TRP A 183 3.84 -10.27 -2.41
C TRP A 183 5.23 -10.89 -2.25
N ILE A 184 6.00 -10.48 -1.24
CA ILE A 184 7.25 -11.15 -0.89
C ILE A 184 6.99 -12.62 -0.54
N ILE A 185 6.06 -12.91 0.38
CA ILE A 185 5.71 -14.28 0.77
C ILE A 185 5.22 -15.10 -0.43
N ARG A 186 4.42 -14.52 -1.33
CA ARG A 186 4.01 -15.18 -2.59
C ARG A 186 5.22 -15.61 -3.43
N GLY A 187 6.20 -14.71 -3.61
CA GLY A 187 7.44 -15.00 -4.32
C GLY A 187 8.33 -16.05 -3.62
N LEU A 188 8.43 -15.99 -2.29
CA LEU A 188 9.18 -16.95 -1.49
C LEU A 188 8.57 -18.36 -1.55
N ILE A 189 7.24 -18.47 -1.57
CA ILE A 189 6.53 -19.74 -1.76
C ILE A 189 6.88 -20.36 -3.12
N LEU A 190 6.88 -19.57 -4.21
CA LEU A 190 7.31 -20.05 -5.53
C LEU A 190 8.79 -20.48 -5.52
N SER A 191 9.61 -19.81 -4.72
CA SER A 191 11.03 -20.11 -4.50
C SER A 191 11.27 -21.31 -3.57
N GLU A 192 10.20 -21.97 -3.11
CA GLU A 192 10.23 -23.13 -2.21
C GLU A 192 10.84 -22.83 -0.82
N MET A 193 10.84 -21.56 -0.41
CA MET A 193 11.38 -21.06 0.85
C MET A 193 10.34 -21.12 1.99
N PHE A 194 9.74 -22.29 2.20
CA PHE A 194 8.63 -22.47 3.14
C PHE A 194 9.01 -22.25 4.60
N HIS A 195 10.24 -22.59 5.01
CA HIS A 195 10.70 -22.38 6.38
C HIS A 195 10.93 -20.90 6.67
N THR A 196 11.49 -20.16 5.71
CA THR A 196 11.62 -18.70 5.78
C THR A 196 10.25 -18.04 5.88
N VAL A 197 9.27 -18.46 5.06
CA VAL A 197 7.90 -17.95 5.12
C VAL A 197 7.25 -18.23 6.47
N LYS A 198 7.36 -19.46 7.00
CA LYS A 198 6.82 -19.80 8.32
C LYS A 198 7.43 -18.93 9.43
N GLY A 199 8.75 -18.67 9.35
CA GLY A 199 9.44 -17.77 10.28
C GLY A 199 8.93 -16.32 10.21
N MET A 200 8.76 -15.78 9.00
CA MET A 200 8.20 -14.43 8.81
C MET A 200 6.75 -14.32 9.34
N LEU A 201 5.92 -15.34 9.09
CA LEU A 201 4.57 -15.40 9.65
C LEU A 201 4.60 -15.49 11.18
N GLY A 202 5.52 -16.29 11.75
CA GLY A 202 5.74 -16.37 13.19
C GLY A 202 6.13 -15.02 13.81
N ASN A 203 6.97 -14.25 13.12
CA ASN A 203 7.29 -12.88 13.54
C ASN A 203 6.03 -12.01 13.58
N PHE A 204 5.24 -12.00 12.50
CA PHE A 204 4.00 -11.22 12.46
C PHE A 204 3.00 -11.61 13.54
N LEU A 205 2.84 -12.91 13.82
CA LEU A 205 2.01 -13.38 14.92
C LEU A 205 2.52 -12.88 16.27
N SER A 206 3.84 -12.90 16.52
CA SER A 206 4.41 -12.35 17.76
C SER A 206 4.17 -10.84 17.91
N ILE A 207 4.22 -10.10 16.79
CA ILE A 207 3.94 -8.67 16.75
C ILE A 207 2.45 -8.39 17.06
N VAL A 208 1.52 -9.15 16.48
CA VAL A 208 0.10 -9.04 16.83
C VAL A 208 -0.14 -9.37 18.30
N GLU A 209 0.60 -10.35 18.86
CA GLU A 209 0.45 -10.65 20.28
C GLU A 209 0.86 -9.50 21.18
N GLU A 210 1.95 -8.80 20.83
CA GLU A 210 2.50 -7.68 21.58
C GLU A 210 1.72 -6.37 21.38
N TYR A 211 1.42 -5.99 20.13
CA TYR A 211 0.83 -4.70 19.78
C TYR A 211 -0.68 -4.76 19.50
N GLY A 212 -1.26 -5.96 19.35
CA GLY A 212 -2.66 -6.17 18.98
C GLY A 212 -2.94 -6.11 17.48
N PHE A 213 -1.97 -5.68 16.67
CA PHE A 213 -2.02 -5.58 15.22
C PHE A 213 -0.59 -5.53 14.66
N ILE A 214 -0.42 -5.64 13.34
CA ILE A 214 0.89 -5.45 12.71
C ILE A 214 1.10 -3.97 12.38
N PRO A 215 2.13 -3.29 12.95
CA PRO A 215 2.48 -1.92 12.58
C PRO A 215 2.86 -1.81 11.11
N ASN A 216 2.79 -0.59 10.55
CA ASN A 216 3.20 -0.28 9.16
C ASN A 216 4.54 -0.95 8.80
N GLY A 217 5.54 -0.79 9.67
CA GLY A 217 6.79 -1.54 9.61
C GLY A 217 7.38 -1.81 10.99
N GLY A 218 8.48 -2.56 11.02
CA GLY A 218 9.11 -3.05 12.26
C GLY A 218 9.89 -2.02 13.08
N ARG A 219 9.33 -0.83 13.32
CA ARG A 219 9.95 0.24 14.11
C ARG A 219 8.96 0.81 15.13
N VAL A 220 9.45 1.22 16.30
CA VAL A 220 8.61 1.73 17.39
C VAL A 220 7.80 2.97 17.02
N TYR A 221 8.29 3.82 16.12
CA TYR A 221 7.55 4.98 15.62
C TYR A 221 6.40 4.63 14.65
N TYR A 222 6.26 3.35 14.28
CA TYR A 222 5.09 2.81 13.56
C TYR A 222 4.04 2.22 14.49
N ALA A 223 4.29 2.07 15.80
CA ALA A 223 3.48 1.29 16.74
C ALA A 223 2.03 1.77 16.94
N MET A 224 1.62 2.89 16.35
CA MET A 224 0.25 3.44 16.41
C MET A 224 -0.52 3.37 15.08
N ARG A 225 0.14 2.95 13.97
CA ARG A 225 -0.49 2.74 12.66
C ARG A 225 -0.16 1.39 12.06
N SER A 226 -1.13 0.78 11.41
CA SER A 226 -0.96 -0.45 10.66
C SER A 226 -0.64 -0.17 9.18
N GLN A 227 -1.02 -1.11 8.32
CA GLN A 227 -1.01 -1.06 6.86
C GLN A 227 -2.15 -1.98 6.34
N PRO A 228 -2.45 -2.03 5.03
CA PRO A 228 -3.51 -2.92 4.51
C PRO A 228 -3.41 -4.36 5.05
N PRO A 229 -4.47 -4.90 5.70
CA PRO A 229 -4.33 -6.05 6.59
C PRO A 229 -4.31 -7.40 5.87
N LEU A 230 -3.11 -7.82 5.46
CA LEU A 230 -2.90 -9.00 4.63
C LEU A 230 -2.36 -10.23 5.38
N LEU A 231 -2.28 -10.23 6.72
CA LEU A 231 -1.75 -11.38 7.48
C LEU A 231 -2.54 -12.67 7.22
N ILE A 232 -3.86 -12.62 7.31
CA ILE A 232 -4.74 -13.79 7.07
C ILE A 232 -4.55 -14.32 5.63
N PRO A 233 -4.53 -13.49 4.57
CA PRO A 233 -4.13 -13.88 3.22
C PRO A 233 -2.72 -14.47 3.09
N MET A 234 -1.73 -13.95 3.84
CA MET A 234 -0.37 -14.51 3.85
C MET A 234 -0.38 -15.92 4.46
N VAL A 235 -1.05 -16.12 5.59
CA VAL A 235 -1.22 -17.45 6.20
C VAL A 235 -1.96 -18.37 5.24
N LYS A 236 -3.03 -17.90 4.57
CA LYS A 236 -3.75 -18.69 3.55
C LYS A 236 -2.82 -19.18 2.45
N SER A 237 -1.96 -18.30 1.93
CA SER A 237 -0.98 -18.67 0.90
C SER A 237 0.00 -19.75 1.38
N TYR A 238 0.48 -19.64 2.63
CA TYR A 238 1.36 -20.65 3.23
C TYR A 238 0.65 -22.00 3.45
N ILE A 239 -0.58 -21.98 3.97
CA ILE A 239 -1.36 -23.20 4.22
C ILE A 239 -1.70 -23.90 2.91
N ASP A 240 -2.07 -23.16 1.86
CA ASP A 240 -2.33 -23.74 0.53
C ASP A 240 -1.10 -24.44 -0.06
N ALA A 241 0.10 -23.91 0.21
CA ALA A 241 1.34 -24.45 -0.31
C ALA A 241 1.88 -25.65 0.50
N THR A 242 1.59 -25.72 1.81
CA THR A 242 2.24 -26.66 2.74
C THR A 242 1.29 -27.65 3.41
N ASN A 243 -0.01 -27.33 3.47
CA ASN A 243 -1.01 -28.05 4.25
C ASN A 243 -0.65 -28.19 5.75
N ASP A 244 0.09 -27.22 6.30
CA ASP A 244 0.53 -27.19 7.70
C ASP A 244 -0.62 -26.79 8.65
N LEU A 245 -1.58 -27.70 8.84
CA LEU A 245 -2.77 -27.46 9.67
C LEU A 245 -2.42 -27.28 11.16
N GLN A 246 -1.25 -27.76 11.60
CA GLN A 246 -0.77 -27.51 12.96
C GLN A 246 -0.47 -26.02 13.14
N PHE A 247 0.28 -25.41 12.20
CA PHE A 247 0.55 -23.98 12.24
C PHE A 247 -0.73 -23.15 12.17
N LEU A 248 -1.71 -23.56 11.37
CA LEU A 248 -3.02 -22.90 11.35
C LEU A 248 -3.71 -22.95 12.72
N ASN A 249 -3.74 -24.12 13.35
CA ASN A 249 -4.35 -24.28 14.67
C ASN A 249 -3.64 -23.44 15.76
N GLU A 250 -2.33 -23.31 15.67
CA GLU A 250 -1.52 -22.50 16.61
C GLU A 250 -1.68 -20.99 16.38
N SER A 251 -2.05 -20.55 15.17
CA SER A 251 -2.10 -19.14 14.79
C SER A 251 -3.51 -18.52 14.77
N ILE A 252 -4.57 -19.33 14.71
CA ILE A 252 -5.93 -18.86 14.42
C ILE A 252 -6.46 -17.79 15.39
N ASP A 253 -6.13 -17.89 16.68
CA ASP A 253 -6.60 -16.93 17.69
C ASP A 253 -5.89 -15.58 17.53
N THR A 254 -4.61 -15.58 17.18
CA THR A 254 -3.84 -14.36 16.88
C THR A 254 -4.32 -13.71 15.56
N LEU A 255 -4.67 -14.51 14.56
CA LEU A 255 -5.29 -14.00 13.33
C LEU A 255 -6.63 -13.31 13.61
N GLU A 256 -7.47 -13.92 14.44
CA GLU A 256 -8.71 -13.31 14.92
C GLU A 256 -8.44 -12.02 15.71
N LYS A 257 -7.40 -11.99 16.56
CA LYS A 257 -7.01 -10.80 17.34
C LYS A 257 -6.72 -9.59 16.46
N GLU A 258 -5.95 -9.75 15.39
CA GLU A 258 -5.70 -8.65 14.45
C GLU A 258 -6.97 -8.24 13.70
N PHE A 259 -7.78 -9.20 13.24
CA PHE A 259 -9.06 -8.87 12.59
C PHE A 259 -9.94 -8.01 13.51
N LEU A 260 -10.04 -8.38 14.79
CA LEU A 260 -10.79 -7.63 15.79
C LEU A 260 -10.20 -6.23 16.05
N PHE A 261 -8.89 -6.01 15.90
CA PHE A 261 -8.33 -4.67 15.97
C PHE A 261 -8.96 -3.75 14.91
N TRP A 262 -9.09 -4.20 13.66
CA TRP A 262 -9.73 -3.42 12.60
C TRP A 262 -11.21 -3.18 12.88
N MET A 263 -11.92 -4.22 13.30
CA MET A 263 -13.35 -4.13 13.63
C MET A 263 -13.61 -3.13 14.76
N ASN A 264 -12.76 -3.10 15.79
CA ASN A 264 -12.95 -2.28 16.98
C ASN A 264 -12.41 -0.85 16.82
N ASN A 265 -11.31 -0.66 16.09
CA ASN A 265 -10.59 0.62 16.08
C ASN A 265 -10.64 1.38 14.75
N ARG A 266 -11.06 0.73 13.65
CA ARG A 266 -11.06 1.32 12.30
C ARG A 266 -12.45 1.34 11.65
N THR A 267 -13.44 0.70 12.25
CA THR A 267 -14.83 0.72 11.76
C THR A 267 -15.52 2.06 12.00
N THR A 268 -16.35 2.44 11.04
CA THR A 268 -17.23 3.60 11.10
C THR A 268 -18.60 3.28 10.53
N LYS A 269 -19.59 4.07 10.89
CA LYS A 269 -20.96 3.94 10.38
C LYS A 269 -21.15 4.92 9.23
N VAL A 270 -21.58 4.41 8.09
CA VAL A 270 -21.97 5.20 6.92
C VAL A 270 -23.48 5.09 6.76
N GLU A 271 -24.18 6.22 6.74
CA GLU A 271 -25.59 6.25 6.38
C GLU A 271 -25.74 6.23 4.86
N LYS A 272 -26.54 5.31 4.33
CA LYS A 272 -26.92 5.26 2.93
C LYS A 272 -28.37 4.83 2.78
N ASP A 273 -29.15 5.66 2.11
CA ASP A 273 -30.58 5.44 1.82
C ASP A 273 -31.41 5.12 3.09
N GLY A 274 -31.10 5.79 4.21
CA GLY A 274 -31.79 5.63 5.50
C GLY A 274 -31.37 4.40 6.32
N GLN A 275 -30.34 3.67 5.88
CA GLN A 275 -29.76 2.52 6.61
C GLN A 275 -28.29 2.78 6.95
N PHE A 276 -27.84 2.32 8.11
CA PHE A 276 -26.45 2.41 8.53
C PHE A 276 -25.69 1.14 8.19
N TYR A 277 -24.52 1.31 7.58
CA TYR A 277 -23.60 0.23 7.22
C TYR A 277 -22.27 0.44 7.95
N ASN A 278 -21.67 -0.66 8.42
CA ASN A 278 -20.34 -0.64 9.03
C ASN A 278 -19.28 -0.86 7.95
N LEU A 279 -18.30 0.03 7.87
CA LEU A 279 -17.15 -0.06 6.97
C LEU A 279 -15.89 0.45 7.68
N CYS A 280 -14.71 -0.02 7.26
CA CYS A 280 -13.43 0.43 7.80
C CYS A 280 -12.87 1.63 7.02
N GLN A 281 -12.04 2.41 7.70
CA GLN A 281 -11.25 3.53 7.16
C GLN A 281 -9.90 3.58 7.87
N PHE A 282 -8.88 4.09 7.20
CA PHE A 282 -7.57 4.32 7.80
C PHE A 282 -7.64 5.51 8.76
N LYS A 283 -7.22 5.29 10.01
CA LYS A 283 -7.36 6.26 11.10
C LYS A 283 -6.28 6.07 12.15
N GLU A 284 -5.26 6.92 12.08
CA GLU A 284 -4.19 7.01 13.06
C GLU A 284 -4.47 8.19 14.02
N PHE A 285 -4.15 8.02 15.31
CA PHE A 285 -4.50 8.97 16.37
C PHE A 285 -3.35 9.32 17.33
N SER A 286 -2.10 9.32 16.89
CA SER A 286 -0.99 9.86 17.68
C SER A 286 -0.86 11.37 17.48
N SER A 287 -0.11 12.02 18.37
CA SER A 287 0.23 13.43 18.30
C SER A 287 1.48 13.69 17.46
N GLY A 288 1.57 14.89 16.89
CA GLY A 288 2.78 15.40 16.26
C GLY A 288 3.13 14.77 14.90
N PRO A 289 4.21 15.27 14.27
CA PRO A 289 4.68 14.81 12.96
C PRO A 289 5.21 13.37 13.00
N ARG A 290 5.23 12.71 11.84
CA ARG A 290 5.85 11.39 11.65
C ARG A 290 7.35 11.47 11.96
N PRO A 291 7.92 10.65 12.85
CA PRO A 291 9.34 10.72 13.16
C PRO A 291 10.27 10.45 11.96
N GLU A 292 9.86 9.58 11.04
CA GLU A 292 10.61 9.24 9.84
C GLU A 292 10.55 10.28 8.72
N SER A 293 9.60 11.21 8.78
CA SER A 293 9.40 12.34 7.86
C SER A 293 9.22 13.65 8.65
N TYR A 294 9.93 13.79 9.77
CA TYR A 294 9.62 14.81 10.79
C TYR A 294 9.72 16.23 10.22
N ARG A 295 10.80 16.50 9.48
CA ARG A 295 11.07 17.82 8.92
C ARG A 295 10.08 18.16 7.80
N GLU A 296 9.74 17.17 6.98
CA GLU A 296 8.79 17.26 5.87
C GLU A 296 7.39 17.60 6.43
N ASP A 297 6.94 16.85 7.44
CA ASP A 297 5.67 17.07 8.11
C ASP A 297 5.60 18.46 8.76
N VAL A 298 6.62 18.82 9.56
CA VAL A 298 6.68 20.14 10.22
C VAL A 298 6.67 21.28 9.21
N THR A 299 7.42 21.15 8.11
CA THR A 299 7.44 22.13 7.02
C THR A 299 6.06 22.24 6.36
N SER A 300 5.42 21.11 6.03
CA SER A 300 4.11 21.09 5.38
C SER A 300 3.02 21.73 6.24
N ALA A 301 3.15 21.64 7.57
CA ALA A 301 2.20 22.18 8.51
C ALA A 301 2.34 23.69 8.76
N GLN A 302 3.41 24.35 8.26
CA GLN A 302 3.67 25.78 8.52
C GLN A 302 2.58 26.72 7.98
N ILE A 303 1.82 26.29 6.99
CA ILE A 303 0.70 27.06 6.43
C ILE A 303 -0.45 27.23 7.43
N PHE A 304 -0.60 26.29 8.37
CA PHE A 304 -1.66 26.30 9.37
C PHE A 304 -1.27 27.20 10.55
N ARG A 305 -2.24 28.02 11.00
CA ARG A 305 -1.98 29.04 12.03
C ARG A 305 -2.15 28.49 13.44
N SER A 306 -3.10 27.59 13.63
CA SER A 306 -3.37 27.01 14.94
C SER A 306 -2.69 25.66 15.11
N GLU A 307 -2.29 25.34 16.34
CA GLU A 307 -1.74 24.00 16.67
C GLU A 307 -2.78 22.90 16.46
N VAL A 308 -4.07 23.19 16.59
CA VAL A 308 -5.16 22.24 16.31
C VAL A 308 -5.19 21.86 14.83
N GLU A 309 -5.05 22.82 13.92
CA GLU A 309 -5.01 22.54 12.47
C GLU A 309 -3.74 21.77 12.08
N LYS A 310 -2.59 22.08 12.69
CA LYS A 310 -1.35 21.33 12.46
C LYS A 310 -1.48 19.88 12.94
N GLU A 311 -2.04 19.67 14.12
CA GLU A 311 -2.25 18.33 14.68
C GLU A 311 -3.25 17.52 13.85
N ALA A 312 -4.31 18.17 13.37
CA ALA A 312 -5.24 17.55 12.43
C ALA A 312 -4.51 17.13 11.14
N HIS A 313 -3.68 18.01 10.57
CA HIS A 313 -2.88 17.71 9.38
C HIS A 313 -1.93 16.52 9.59
N TYR A 314 -1.21 16.47 10.71
CA TYR A 314 -0.36 15.32 11.03
C TYR A 314 -1.15 14.01 11.13
N SER A 315 -2.34 14.04 11.73
CA SER A 315 -3.22 12.86 11.79
C SER A 315 -3.65 12.38 10.40
N GLU A 316 -3.90 13.30 9.47
CA GLU A 316 -4.23 12.96 8.08
C GLU A 316 -3.02 12.32 7.37
N LEU A 317 -1.83 12.91 7.49
CA LEU A 317 -0.58 12.36 6.91
C LEU A 317 -0.31 10.93 7.40
N LYS A 318 -0.43 10.70 8.72
CA LYS A 318 -0.24 9.38 9.33
C LYS A 318 -1.29 8.36 8.90
N SER A 319 -2.53 8.79 8.71
CA SER A 319 -3.61 7.92 8.22
C SER A 319 -3.43 7.57 6.73
N ALA A 320 -2.92 8.49 5.91
CA ALA A 320 -2.52 8.17 4.55
C ALA A 320 -1.33 7.19 4.51
N ALA A 321 -0.35 7.32 5.41
CA ALA A 321 0.72 6.33 5.55
C ALA A 321 0.19 4.95 6.01
N GLU A 322 -0.82 4.91 6.88
CA GLU A 322 -1.52 3.65 7.24
C GLU A 322 -2.21 3.00 6.02
N SER A 323 -2.59 3.77 5.00
CA SER A 323 -3.18 3.20 3.78
C SER A 323 -2.18 2.51 2.87
N GLY A 324 -0.88 2.77 3.05
CA GLY A 324 0.19 2.42 2.10
C GLY A 324 0.29 3.36 0.89
N TRP A 325 -0.59 4.37 0.78
CA TRP A 325 -0.64 5.33 -0.32
C TRP A 325 -0.26 6.75 0.15
N ASP A 326 0.94 6.90 0.73
CA ASP A 326 1.53 8.16 1.16
C ASP A 326 2.45 8.75 0.07
N PHE A 327 2.06 9.74 -0.73
CA PHE A 327 0.74 10.36 -0.79
C PHE A 327 0.10 10.24 -2.17
N SER A 328 -1.19 10.54 -2.22
CA SER A 328 -2.04 10.42 -3.40
C SER A 328 -3.16 11.46 -3.37
N SER A 329 -3.53 11.94 -4.54
CA SER A 329 -4.74 12.69 -4.84
C SER A 329 -6.01 11.95 -4.40
N ARG A 330 -5.93 10.62 -4.28
CA ARG A 330 -6.97 9.77 -3.67
C ARG A 330 -7.49 10.33 -2.36
N TRP A 331 -6.60 10.87 -1.54
CA TRP A 331 -6.91 11.38 -0.20
C TRP A 331 -7.21 12.88 -0.17
N PHE A 332 -7.10 13.59 -1.30
CA PHE A 332 -7.38 15.03 -1.33
C PHE A 332 -8.89 15.29 -1.35
N VAL A 333 -9.32 16.24 -0.54
CA VAL A 333 -10.69 16.75 -0.55
C VAL A 333 -10.61 18.27 -0.61
N LEU A 334 -10.62 18.79 -1.84
CA LEU A 334 -10.81 20.21 -2.11
C LEU A 334 -12.17 20.39 -2.79
N ASN A 335 -13.13 20.99 -2.09
CA ASN A 335 -14.50 21.16 -2.56
C ASN A 335 -15.16 19.83 -3.01
N GLY A 336 -14.92 18.74 -2.28
CA GLY A 336 -15.43 17.41 -2.62
C GLY A 336 -14.75 16.75 -3.82
N THR A 337 -13.58 17.23 -4.25
CA THR A 337 -12.82 16.65 -5.38
C THR A 337 -11.48 16.07 -4.96
N ASN A 338 -10.87 15.22 -5.81
CA ASN A 338 -9.49 14.73 -5.66
C ASN A 338 -8.41 15.74 -6.10
N LYS A 339 -8.78 17.00 -6.35
CA LYS A 339 -7.82 18.06 -6.67
C LYS A 339 -7.20 18.63 -5.38
N GLY A 340 -6.06 19.29 -5.52
CA GLY A 340 -5.41 19.99 -4.41
C GLY A 340 -3.96 19.56 -4.24
N ASN A 341 -3.48 19.62 -3.00
CA ASN A 341 -2.15 19.18 -2.58
C ASN A 341 -2.22 18.57 -1.17
N LEU A 342 -1.06 18.26 -0.57
CA LEU A 342 -0.96 17.66 0.77
C LEU A 342 -1.76 18.39 1.87
N THR A 343 -1.95 19.71 1.76
CA THR A 343 -2.74 20.48 2.74
C THR A 343 -4.25 20.16 2.69
N ASN A 344 -4.70 19.47 1.64
CA ASN A 344 -6.09 19.06 1.42
C ASN A 344 -6.33 17.58 1.77
N LEU A 345 -5.37 16.91 2.43
CA LEU A 345 -5.49 15.50 2.78
C LEU A 345 -6.62 15.28 3.81
N LYS A 346 -7.49 14.30 3.55
CA LYS A 346 -8.62 13.87 4.40
C LYS A 346 -8.80 12.35 4.39
N ALA A 347 -7.72 11.59 4.55
CA ALA A 347 -7.74 10.12 4.55
C ALA A 347 -8.73 9.57 5.58
N ARG A 348 -8.84 10.20 6.76
CA ARG A 348 -9.75 9.77 7.84
C ARG A 348 -11.24 10.02 7.57
N SER A 349 -11.57 10.70 6.47
CA SER A 349 -12.95 10.95 6.03
C SER A 349 -13.36 10.07 4.85
N ILE A 350 -12.46 9.23 4.35
CA ILE A 350 -12.67 8.42 3.15
C ILE A 350 -12.78 6.94 3.56
N VAL A 351 -13.83 6.27 3.09
CA VAL A 351 -14.00 4.82 3.19
C VAL A 351 -13.40 4.18 1.94
N PRO A 352 -12.24 3.49 2.05
CA PRO A 352 -11.54 2.97 0.89
C PRO A 352 -12.09 1.62 0.41
N VAL A 353 -12.18 1.43 -0.91
CA VAL A 353 -12.65 0.18 -1.54
C VAL A 353 -11.75 -1.00 -1.23
N ASP A 354 -10.43 -0.82 -1.39
CA ASP A 354 -9.42 -1.84 -1.11
C ASP A 354 -9.45 -2.32 0.33
N LEU A 355 -9.46 -1.40 1.31
CA LEU A 355 -9.52 -1.78 2.72
C LEU A 355 -10.75 -2.64 3.02
N ASN A 356 -11.93 -2.24 2.54
CA ASN A 356 -13.16 -2.96 2.84
C ASN A 356 -13.28 -4.29 2.07
N ALA A 357 -12.71 -4.36 0.87
CA ALA A 357 -12.57 -5.61 0.12
C ALA A 357 -11.65 -6.61 0.85
N ILE A 358 -10.58 -6.13 1.49
CA ILE A 358 -9.66 -6.95 2.29
C ILE A 358 -10.31 -7.38 3.62
N ILE A 359 -11.06 -6.50 4.30
CA ILE A 359 -11.77 -6.87 5.54
C ILE A 359 -12.81 -7.96 5.29
N TYR A 360 -13.58 -7.86 4.19
CA TYR A 360 -14.44 -8.95 3.74
C TYR A 360 -13.66 -10.26 3.56
N TRP A 361 -12.53 -10.18 2.85
CA TRP A 361 -11.69 -11.34 2.56
C TRP A 361 -11.19 -12.02 3.83
N ASN A 362 -10.75 -11.22 4.81
CA ASN A 362 -10.26 -11.70 6.09
C ASN A 362 -11.37 -12.41 6.87
N ALA A 363 -12.59 -11.87 6.89
CA ALA A 363 -13.74 -12.52 7.51
C ALA A 363 -14.08 -13.86 6.82
N ASP A 364 -14.08 -13.90 5.49
CA ASP A 364 -14.33 -15.13 4.74
C ASP A 364 -13.24 -16.19 4.99
N LEU A 365 -11.97 -15.79 4.97
CA LEU A 365 -10.85 -16.69 5.27
C LEU A 365 -10.86 -17.21 6.71
N LEU A 366 -11.19 -16.37 7.70
CA LEU A 366 -11.40 -16.84 9.08
C LEU A 366 -12.52 -17.87 9.15
N SER A 367 -13.63 -17.64 8.44
CA SER A 367 -14.72 -18.63 8.37
C SER A 367 -14.24 -19.98 7.82
N GLN A 368 -13.43 -19.97 6.75
CA GLN A 368 -12.84 -21.17 6.15
C GLN A 368 -11.85 -21.87 7.08
N PHE A 369 -10.98 -21.11 7.77
CA PHE A 369 -10.02 -21.64 8.72
C PHE A 369 -10.71 -22.31 9.92
N TYR A 370 -11.68 -21.64 10.54
CA TYR A 370 -12.44 -22.25 11.63
C TYR A 370 -13.22 -23.48 11.19
N ASN A 371 -13.75 -23.51 9.95
CA ASN A 371 -14.37 -24.71 9.41
C ASN A 371 -13.36 -25.86 9.27
N THR A 372 -12.17 -25.57 8.74
CA THR A 372 -11.07 -26.54 8.57
C THR A 372 -10.63 -27.13 9.93
N LEU A 373 -10.65 -26.33 10.98
CA LEU A 373 -10.33 -26.75 12.36
C LEU A 373 -11.52 -27.39 13.10
N GLY A 374 -12.68 -27.58 12.45
CA GLY A 374 -13.86 -28.18 13.06
C GLY A 374 -14.63 -27.27 14.04
N GLN A 375 -14.36 -25.96 14.03
CA GLN A 375 -14.99 -24.97 14.89
C GLN A 375 -16.21 -24.30 14.21
N GLY A 376 -17.28 -25.08 14.03
CA GLY A 376 -18.45 -24.66 13.24
C GLY A 376 -19.15 -23.37 13.71
N ASN A 377 -19.20 -23.10 15.01
CA ASN A 377 -19.81 -21.88 15.54
C ASN A 377 -19.05 -20.60 15.14
N LYS A 378 -17.71 -20.63 15.26
CA LYS A 378 -16.83 -19.53 14.83
C LYS A 378 -16.86 -19.37 13.31
N SER A 379 -16.86 -20.48 12.58
CA SER A 379 -17.02 -20.46 11.12
C SER A 379 -18.31 -19.75 10.69
N LEU A 380 -19.45 -20.11 11.29
CA LEU A 380 -20.73 -19.48 10.99
C LEU A 380 -20.75 -17.99 11.37
N HIS A 381 -20.15 -17.62 12.51
CA HIS A 381 -20.04 -16.24 12.93
C HIS A 381 -19.32 -15.39 11.87
N TYR A 382 -18.13 -15.81 11.45
CA TYR A 382 -17.35 -15.07 10.45
C TYR A 382 -17.96 -15.10 9.05
N SER A 383 -18.69 -16.16 8.70
CA SER A 383 -19.49 -16.19 7.46
C SER A 383 -20.58 -15.11 7.47
N ASN A 384 -21.22 -14.86 8.62
CA ASN A 384 -22.22 -13.80 8.74
C ASN A 384 -21.58 -12.41 8.69
N VAL A 385 -20.42 -12.22 9.35
CA VAL A 385 -19.65 -10.96 9.24
C VAL A 385 -19.29 -10.67 7.79
N ALA A 386 -18.79 -11.66 7.05
CA ALA A 386 -18.48 -11.50 5.63
C ALA A 386 -19.71 -11.11 4.79
N LYS A 387 -20.89 -11.71 5.05
CA LYS A 387 -22.14 -11.37 4.35
C LYS A 387 -22.59 -9.93 4.63
N GLU A 388 -22.54 -9.50 5.89
CA GLU A 388 -22.87 -8.13 6.29
C GLU A 388 -21.92 -7.13 5.64
N TRP A 389 -20.62 -7.46 5.57
CA TRP A 389 -19.62 -6.60 4.93
C TRP A 389 -19.82 -6.51 3.42
N LEU A 390 -20.13 -7.64 2.76
CA LEU A 390 -20.45 -7.68 1.35
C LEU A 390 -21.66 -6.79 1.00
N GLU A 391 -22.70 -6.82 1.84
CA GLU A 391 -23.86 -5.95 1.68
C GLU A 391 -23.46 -4.47 1.81
N ALA A 392 -22.66 -4.13 2.83
CA ALA A 392 -22.16 -2.76 3.04
C ALA A 392 -21.33 -2.26 1.84
N VAL A 393 -20.39 -3.05 1.34
CA VAL A 393 -19.57 -2.72 0.16
C VAL A 393 -20.46 -2.52 -1.08
N THR A 394 -21.45 -3.39 -1.27
CA THR A 394 -22.39 -3.30 -2.40
C THR A 394 -23.27 -2.04 -2.31
N LYS A 395 -23.74 -1.66 -1.13
CA LYS A 395 -24.64 -0.51 -0.97
C LYS A 395 -23.91 0.83 -1.01
N VAL A 396 -22.75 0.90 -0.37
CA VAL A 396 -22.02 2.16 -0.20
C VAL A 396 -21.04 2.40 -1.34
N LEU A 397 -20.30 1.38 -1.78
CA LEU A 397 -19.13 1.55 -2.64
C LEU A 397 -19.39 1.19 -4.12
N TRP A 398 -20.28 0.25 -4.43
CA TRP A 398 -20.65 -0.03 -5.83
C TRP A 398 -21.42 1.14 -6.46
N HIS A 399 -21.01 1.59 -7.64
CA HIS A 399 -21.70 2.60 -8.43
C HIS A 399 -22.18 2.01 -9.76
N ASP A 400 -23.47 1.66 -9.87
CA ASP A 400 -23.98 0.91 -11.03
C ASP A 400 -23.83 1.66 -12.37
N GLU A 401 -24.05 2.97 -12.39
CA GLU A 401 -23.93 3.78 -13.63
C GLU A 401 -22.49 3.92 -14.12
N VAL A 402 -21.54 4.16 -13.20
CA VAL A 402 -20.10 4.19 -13.51
C VAL A 402 -19.59 2.79 -13.85
N GLY A 403 -20.11 1.77 -13.16
CA GLY A 403 -19.80 0.36 -13.39
C GLY A 403 -18.60 -0.16 -12.60
N VAL A 404 -18.28 0.44 -11.44
CA VAL A 404 -17.14 0.04 -10.61
C VAL A 404 -17.40 0.37 -9.13
N TRP A 405 -16.58 -0.16 -8.23
CA TRP A 405 -16.54 0.25 -6.83
C TRP A 405 -15.68 1.50 -6.64
N LEU A 406 -16.21 2.50 -5.94
CA LEU A 406 -15.58 3.78 -5.71
C LEU A 406 -15.45 4.03 -4.20
N ASP A 407 -14.37 4.71 -3.80
CA ASP A 407 -14.23 5.16 -2.41
C ASP A 407 -15.39 6.11 -2.06
N TYR A 408 -15.75 6.17 -0.78
CA TYR A 408 -16.83 7.03 -0.30
C TYR A 408 -16.30 8.13 0.62
N ASP A 409 -16.59 9.38 0.27
CA ASP A 409 -16.31 10.54 1.11
C ASP A 409 -17.46 10.74 2.09
N ILE A 410 -17.22 10.45 3.37
CA ILE A 410 -18.22 10.57 4.42
C ILE A 410 -18.59 12.04 4.67
N SER A 411 -17.62 12.95 4.55
CA SER A 411 -17.82 14.36 4.89
C SER A 411 -18.70 15.08 3.88
N ASN A 412 -18.61 14.69 2.60
CA ASN A 412 -19.40 15.27 1.52
C ASN A 412 -20.57 14.36 1.07
N GLU A 413 -20.69 13.15 1.63
CA GLU A 413 -21.70 12.14 1.28
C GLU A 413 -21.72 11.78 -0.22
N ILE A 414 -20.53 11.68 -0.83
CA ILE A 414 -20.36 11.40 -2.25
C ILE A 414 -19.47 10.18 -2.49
N LYS A 415 -19.77 9.44 -3.56
CA LYS A 415 -18.83 8.49 -4.14
C LYS A 415 -17.77 9.25 -4.93
N ARG A 416 -16.51 8.85 -4.77
CA ARG A 416 -15.36 9.49 -5.40
C ARG A 416 -15.11 8.85 -6.77
N ASP A 417 -15.81 9.36 -7.79
CA ASP A 417 -15.76 8.87 -9.18
C ASP A 417 -14.45 9.24 -9.89
N TYR A 418 -13.38 8.58 -9.47
CA TYR A 418 -12.04 8.71 -10.02
C TYR A 418 -11.44 7.32 -10.22
N PHE A 419 -10.62 7.18 -11.26
CA PHE A 419 -9.92 5.94 -11.52
C PHE A 419 -8.78 5.70 -10.55
N TYR A 420 -8.85 4.56 -9.86
CA TYR A 420 -7.76 3.94 -9.12
C TYR A 420 -7.78 2.43 -9.41
N PRO A 421 -6.63 1.77 -9.64
CA PRO A 421 -6.56 0.30 -9.72
C PRO A 421 -7.23 -0.43 -8.55
N SER A 422 -7.20 0.17 -7.35
CA SER A 422 -7.85 -0.35 -6.15
C SER A 422 -9.39 -0.43 -6.26
N ASN A 423 -10.03 0.24 -7.21
CA ASN A 423 -11.45 0.08 -7.50
C ASN A 423 -11.82 -1.38 -7.85
N LEU A 424 -10.85 -2.17 -8.33
CA LEU A 424 -11.03 -3.58 -8.69
C LEU A 424 -10.70 -4.56 -7.56
N SER A 425 -10.31 -4.08 -6.37
CA SER A 425 -10.01 -4.95 -5.22
C SER A 425 -11.14 -5.93 -4.88
N PRO A 426 -12.43 -5.59 -5.01
CA PRO A 426 -13.52 -6.55 -4.83
C PRO A 426 -13.47 -7.75 -5.78
N LEU A 427 -12.99 -7.59 -7.01
CA LEU A 427 -12.79 -8.73 -7.92
C LEU A 427 -11.63 -9.61 -7.46
N TRP A 428 -10.55 -9.00 -6.96
CA TRP A 428 -9.40 -9.70 -6.42
C TRP A 428 -9.73 -10.51 -5.16
N THR A 429 -10.50 -9.93 -4.24
CA THR A 429 -10.84 -10.58 -2.97
C THR A 429 -12.13 -11.41 -3.00
N GLY A 430 -12.89 -11.34 -4.09
CA GLY A 430 -14.21 -11.97 -4.20
C GLY A 430 -15.33 -11.22 -3.46
N CYS A 431 -15.10 -9.97 -3.04
CA CYS A 431 -16.06 -9.11 -2.33
C CYS A 431 -17.16 -8.54 -3.25
N TYR A 432 -17.85 -9.39 -4.00
CA TYR A 432 -19.00 -9.03 -4.81
C TYR A 432 -19.97 -10.21 -4.91
N ASN A 433 -21.21 -9.95 -5.32
CA ASN A 433 -22.16 -11.04 -5.53
C ASN A 433 -21.74 -11.88 -6.75
N GLN A 434 -21.09 -13.02 -6.48
CA GLN A 434 -20.62 -13.95 -7.51
C GLN A 434 -21.77 -14.55 -8.35
N SER A 435 -23.01 -14.55 -7.84
CA SER A 435 -24.18 -15.00 -8.62
C SER A 435 -24.50 -14.06 -9.79
N ASP A 436 -24.07 -12.80 -9.71
CA ASP A 436 -24.27 -11.75 -10.72
C ASP A 436 -22.94 -11.37 -11.41
N THR A 437 -21.98 -12.30 -11.49
CA THR A 437 -20.64 -12.03 -12.05
C THR A 437 -20.71 -11.38 -13.44
N GLU A 438 -21.57 -11.87 -14.34
CA GLU A 438 -21.73 -11.31 -15.69
C GLU A 438 -22.12 -9.81 -15.66
N HIS A 439 -22.99 -9.41 -14.74
CA HIS A 439 -23.39 -8.01 -14.56
C HIS A 439 -22.20 -7.14 -14.17
N TYR A 440 -21.48 -7.53 -13.11
CA TYR A 440 -20.32 -6.78 -12.62
C TYR A 440 -19.21 -6.70 -13.66
N ILE A 441 -18.85 -7.81 -14.30
CA ILE A 441 -17.75 -7.84 -15.28
C ILE A 441 -18.11 -7.01 -16.50
N SER A 442 -19.32 -7.13 -17.05
CA SER A 442 -19.72 -6.34 -18.22
C SER A 442 -19.66 -4.82 -17.97
N LYS A 443 -19.94 -4.38 -16.73
CA LYS A 443 -19.87 -2.99 -16.28
C LYS A 443 -18.42 -2.53 -16.07
N VAL A 444 -17.63 -3.32 -15.37
CA VAL A 444 -16.20 -3.05 -15.13
C VAL A 444 -15.44 -2.96 -16.45
N MET A 445 -15.67 -3.87 -17.39
CA MET A 445 -14.96 -3.86 -18.66
C MET A 445 -15.27 -2.60 -19.50
N LYS A 446 -16.54 -2.16 -19.51
CA LYS A 446 -16.93 -0.87 -20.14
C LYS A 446 -16.30 0.33 -19.44
N TYR A 447 -16.20 0.28 -18.10
CA TYR A 447 -15.53 1.31 -17.32
C TYR A 447 -14.04 1.42 -17.70
N LEU A 448 -13.32 0.29 -17.75
CA LEU A 448 -11.89 0.26 -18.11
C LEU A 448 -11.64 0.69 -19.57
N GLU A 449 -12.53 0.33 -20.49
CA GLU A 449 -12.48 0.79 -21.87
C GLU A 449 -12.65 2.33 -21.95
N LYS A 450 -13.63 2.87 -21.22
CA LYS A 450 -13.91 4.31 -21.15
C LYS A 450 -12.77 5.11 -20.53
N THR A 451 -12.11 4.59 -19.51
CA THR A 451 -10.97 5.28 -18.85
C THR A 451 -9.69 5.22 -19.66
N GLN A 452 -9.63 4.43 -20.74
CA GLN A 452 -8.48 4.33 -21.64
C GLN A 452 -7.16 4.00 -20.95
N ILE A 453 -7.21 3.22 -19.87
CA ILE A 453 -6.04 2.91 -19.04
C ILE A 453 -4.93 2.19 -19.82
N MET A 454 -5.30 1.45 -20.86
CA MET A 454 -4.40 0.73 -21.75
C MET A 454 -3.70 1.64 -22.78
N VAL A 455 -3.84 2.96 -22.71
CA VAL A 455 -2.98 3.88 -23.50
C VAL A 455 -1.55 3.91 -22.92
N ASN A 456 -1.41 3.61 -21.62
CA ASN A 456 -0.14 3.53 -20.91
C ASN A 456 0.56 2.21 -21.24
N LEU A 457 1.78 2.27 -21.74
CA LEU A 457 2.52 1.12 -22.26
C LEU A 457 3.45 0.47 -21.22
N GLY A 458 3.87 1.23 -20.21
CA GLY A 458 4.73 0.77 -19.11
C GLY A 458 3.98 0.11 -17.95
N GLY A 459 2.65 0.20 -17.91
CA GLY A 459 1.79 -0.36 -16.87
C GLY A 459 0.50 0.45 -16.71
N ILE A 460 -0.37 0.05 -15.79
CA ILE A 460 -1.55 0.83 -15.44
C ILE A 460 -1.16 1.89 -14.41
N PRO A 461 -1.39 3.19 -14.67
CA PRO A 461 -1.03 4.22 -13.71
C PRO A 461 -1.90 4.12 -12.46
N THR A 462 -1.36 4.61 -11.35
CA THR A 462 -2.02 4.62 -10.04
C THR A 462 -3.31 5.42 -10.05
N THR A 463 -3.30 6.53 -10.80
CA THR A 463 -4.41 7.46 -11.00
C THR A 463 -4.31 8.07 -12.39
N LEU A 464 -5.27 8.92 -12.76
CA LEU A 464 -5.15 9.80 -13.93
C LEU A 464 -4.83 11.26 -13.54
N GLU A 465 -4.46 11.49 -12.27
CA GLU A 465 -4.23 12.82 -11.72
C GLU A 465 -2.74 13.16 -11.69
N HIS A 466 -2.38 14.35 -12.16
CA HIS A 466 -1.00 14.86 -12.13
C HIS A 466 -0.78 15.73 -10.88
N SER A 467 -0.74 15.10 -9.70
CA SER A 467 -0.56 15.81 -8.43
C SER A 467 0.91 16.14 -8.09
N GLY A 468 1.85 15.36 -8.62
CA GLY A 468 3.26 15.36 -8.22
C GLY A 468 3.58 14.38 -7.06
N GLU A 469 2.57 13.76 -6.47
CA GLU A 469 2.73 12.74 -5.44
C GLU A 469 3.10 11.38 -6.03
N GLN A 470 3.67 10.49 -5.21
CA GLN A 470 4.18 9.21 -5.70
C GLN A 470 3.11 8.16 -6.02
N TRP A 471 1.96 8.20 -5.35
CA TRP A 471 0.81 7.34 -5.64
C TRP A 471 -0.19 8.03 -6.57
N ASP A 472 0.34 8.63 -7.64
CA ASP A 472 -0.41 9.33 -8.69
C ASP A 472 0.25 9.16 -10.06
N TYR A 473 -0.42 9.64 -11.12
CA TYR A 473 0.12 9.62 -12.48
C TYR A 473 1.47 10.38 -12.54
N PRO A 474 2.50 9.84 -13.22
CA PRO A 474 2.49 8.68 -14.11
C PRO A 474 2.90 7.35 -13.44
N ASN A 475 3.03 7.29 -12.12
CA ASN A 475 3.59 6.11 -11.48
C ASN A 475 2.66 4.91 -11.56
N ALA A 476 3.24 3.72 -11.79
CA ALA A 476 2.61 2.42 -11.70
C ALA A 476 3.31 1.57 -10.63
N TRP A 477 2.52 0.98 -9.73
CA TRP A 477 3.02 0.20 -8.60
C TRP A 477 2.71 -1.29 -8.77
N PRO A 478 3.67 -2.20 -8.53
CA PRO A 478 3.47 -3.64 -8.67
C PRO A 478 2.25 -4.21 -7.92
N PRO A 479 1.98 -3.84 -6.66
CA PRO A 479 0.74 -4.21 -5.96
C PRO A 479 -0.54 -3.94 -6.74
N LEU A 480 -0.61 -2.76 -7.37
CA LEU A 480 -1.80 -2.30 -8.07
C LEU A 480 -1.99 -3.02 -9.41
N GLN A 481 -0.88 -3.31 -10.10
CA GLN A 481 -0.91 -4.17 -11.28
C GLN A 481 -1.43 -5.55 -10.93
N TYR A 482 -0.91 -6.11 -9.83
CA TYR A 482 -1.32 -7.43 -9.34
C TYR A 482 -2.81 -7.48 -9.00
N ILE A 483 -3.33 -6.50 -8.26
CA ILE A 483 -4.75 -6.42 -7.89
C ILE A 483 -5.64 -6.42 -9.14
N MET A 484 -5.31 -5.60 -10.14
CA MET A 484 -6.10 -5.54 -11.38
C MET A 484 -6.00 -6.83 -12.18
N ILE A 485 -4.79 -7.33 -12.42
CA ILE A 485 -4.55 -8.52 -13.24
C ILE A 485 -5.21 -9.74 -12.59
N MET A 486 -4.93 -9.99 -11.31
CA MET A 486 -5.45 -11.16 -10.62
C MET A 486 -6.93 -11.04 -10.32
N GLY A 487 -7.44 -9.84 -10.08
CA GLY A 487 -8.86 -9.56 -9.94
C GLY A 487 -9.65 -9.84 -11.21
N LEU A 488 -9.15 -9.43 -12.38
CA LEU A 488 -9.80 -9.74 -13.66
C LEU A 488 -9.65 -11.23 -14.02
N HIS A 489 -8.47 -11.80 -13.79
CA HIS A 489 -8.17 -13.20 -14.12
C HIS A 489 -9.04 -14.20 -13.33
N SER A 490 -9.28 -13.94 -12.04
CA SER A 490 -10.02 -14.83 -11.14
C SER A 490 -11.51 -14.95 -11.45
N THR A 491 -12.07 -14.05 -12.28
CA THR A 491 -13.50 -14.00 -12.64
C THR A 491 -13.94 -15.18 -13.52
N ASN A 492 -13.00 -15.83 -14.21
CA ASN A 492 -13.25 -16.81 -15.27
C ASN A 492 -14.09 -16.29 -16.45
N ASP A 493 -14.30 -14.98 -16.54
CA ASP A 493 -14.86 -14.35 -17.73
C ASP A 493 -13.78 -14.18 -18.80
N LYS A 494 -14.11 -14.55 -20.04
CA LYS A 494 -13.13 -14.58 -21.14
C LYS A 494 -12.62 -13.17 -21.49
N TRP A 495 -13.49 -12.16 -21.49
CA TRP A 495 -13.10 -10.79 -21.83
C TRP A 495 -12.19 -10.20 -20.75
N ALA A 496 -12.53 -10.43 -19.47
CA ALA A 496 -11.69 -10.04 -18.34
C ALA A 496 -10.32 -10.77 -18.35
N GLN A 497 -10.30 -12.08 -18.61
CA GLN A 497 -9.06 -12.87 -18.66
C GLN A 497 -8.14 -12.44 -19.81
N ASP A 498 -8.69 -12.07 -20.97
CA ASP A 498 -7.89 -11.59 -22.10
C ASP A 498 -7.27 -10.22 -21.77
N LEU A 499 -8.00 -9.31 -21.13
CA LEU A 499 -7.45 -8.03 -20.66
C LEU A 499 -6.39 -8.23 -19.56
N ALA A 500 -6.63 -9.12 -18.60
CA ALA A 500 -5.66 -9.47 -17.56
C ALA A 500 -4.35 -9.98 -18.15
N TYR A 501 -4.44 -10.79 -19.19
CA TYR A 501 -3.26 -11.29 -19.90
C TYR A 501 -2.54 -10.18 -20.68
N GLU A 502 -3.27 -9.29 -21.36
CA GLU A 502 -2.66 -8.15 -22.06
C GLU A 502 -1.93 -7.20 -21.08
N MET A 503 -2.55 -6.91 -19.93
CA MET A 503 -1.91 -6.15 -18.84
C MET A 503 -0.64 -6.85 -18.35
N THR A 504 -0.68 -8.18 -18.20
CA THR A 504 0.48 -8.99 -17.81
C THR A 504 1.62 -8.88 -18.83
N GLU A 505 1.33 -9.05 -20.12
CA GLU A 505 2.35 -8.98 -21.18
C GLU A 505 3.08 -7.63 -21.15
N ARG A 506 2.32 -6.54 -21.05
CA ARG A 506 2.89 -5.19 -20.98
C ARG A 506 3.73 -4.98 -19.73
N TRP A 507 3.18 -5.30 -18.56
CA TRP A 507 3.86 -5.08 -17.28
C TRP A 507 5.16 -5.89 -17.17
N VAL A 508 5.11 -7.18 -17.48
CA VAL A 508 6.27 -8.07 -17.37
C VAL A 508 7.36 -7.67 -18.36
N ARG A 509 7.01 -7.31 -19.60
CA ARG A 509 7.99 -6.84 -20.59
C ARG A 509 8.59 -5.48 -20.24
N ALA A 510 7.79 -4.56 -19.71
CA ALA A 510 8.28 -3.26 -19.25
C ALA A 510 9.29 -3.43 -18.11
N ASN A 511 9.00 -4.28 -17.13
CA ASN A 511 9.91 -4.58 -16.02
C ASN A 511 11.17 -5.31 -16.49
N PHE A 512 11.04 -6.29 -17.41
CA PHE A 512 12.19 -6.99 -17.99
C PHE A 512 13.11 -6.02 -18.74
N LYS A 513 12.55 -5.09 -19.50
CA LYS A 513 13.33 -4.07 -20.20
C LYS A 513 14.13 -3.21 -19.22
N ALA A 514 13.49 -2.70 -18.17
CA ALA A 514 14.17 -1.93 -17.13
C ALA A 514 15.32 -2.74 -16.51
N PHE A 515 15.02 -3.98 -16.12
CA PHE A 515 16.00 -4.86 -15.50
C PHE A 515 17.17 -5.21 -16.43
N ASN A 516 16.93 -5.41 -17.72
CA ASN A 516 17.99 -5.70 -18.68
C ASN A 516 18.89 -4.49 -18.94
N GLU A 517 18.37 -3.27 -18.79
CA GLU A 517 19.13 -2.03 -18.93
C GLU A 517 19.93 -1.67 -17.66
N THR A 518 19.40 -1.96 -16.48
CA THR A 518 19.96 -1.44 -15.21
C THR A 518 20.38 -2.51 -14.21
N HIS A 519 20.05 -3.77 -14.47
CA HIS A 519 20.23 -4.91 -13.55
C HIS A 519 19.56 -4.72 -12.18
N ALA A 520 18.53 -3.88 -12.11
CA ALA A 520 17.81 -3.57 -10.90
C ALA A 520 16.30 -3.68 -11.09
N MET A 521 15.62 -4.08 -10.02
CA MET A 521 14.16 -4.02 -9.90
C MET A 521 13.80 -2.80 -9.06
N TYR A 522 12.83 -2.02 -9.53
CA TYR A 522 12.42 -0.78 -8.87
C TYR A 522 11.22 -0.99 -7.95
N GLU A 523 11.10 -0.10 -6.97
CA GLU A 523 9.90 0.06 -6.14
C GLU A 523 8.64 0.34 -6.99
N LYS A 524 8.76 1.26 -7.95
CA LYS A 524 7.69 1.79 -8.80
C LYS A 524 8.21 2.14 -10.20
N TYR A 525 7.33 2.12 -11.19
CA TYR A 525 7.65 2.30 -12.61
C TYR A 525 6.88 3.47 -13.23
N ASP A 526 7.34 3.96 -14.38
CA ASP A 526 6.60 4.94 -15.18
C ASP A 526 5.60 4.19 -16.07
N ALA A 527 4.29 4.45 -15.87
CA ALA A 527 3.22 3.83 -16.66
C ALA A 527 3.29 4.21 -18.15
N THR A 528 3.86 5.36 -18.49
CA THR A 528 3.86 5.90 -19.85
C THR A 528 5.02 5.36 -20.69
N VAL A 529 6.12 4.96 -20.06
CA VAL A 529 7.35 4.54 -20.74
C VAL A 529 7.71 3.10 -20.34
N PRO A 530 7.63 2.12 -21.26
CA PRO A 530 8.13 0.77 -21.01
C PRO A 530 9.63 0.80 -20.66
N GLY A 531 9.98 0.21 -19.52
CA GLY A 531 11.34 0.23 -18.98
C GLY A 531 11.65 1.46 -18.11
N GLY A 532 10.77 2.45 -18.03
CA GLY A 532 10.94 3.63 -17.19
C GLY A 532 10.70 3.34 -15.71
N HIS A 533 11.47 4.00 -14.85
CA HIS A 533 11.25 3.96 -13.40
C HIS A 533 10.39 5.14 -12.95
N GLY A 534 9.62 4.96 -11.87
CA GLY A 534 8.80 6.02 -11.31
C GLY A 534 9.61 7.07 -10.54
N GLY A 535 8.93 8.11 -10.06
CA GLY A 535 9.50 9.19 -9.24
C GLY A 535 8.44 9.88 -8.36
N GLY A 536 8.71 11.11 -7.91
CA GLY A 536 7.78 11.89 -7.09
C GLY A 536 7.69 11.44 -5.61
N GLY A 537 6.94 12.20 -4.81
CA GLY A 537 6.85 12.01 -3.35
C GLY A 537 8.04 12.57 -2.56
N GLU A 538 8.20 12.10 -1.32
CA GLU A 538 9.13 12.67 -0.33
C GLU A 538 10.56 12.12 -0.41
N TYR A 539 10.83 11.06 -1.19
CA TYR A 539 12.13 10.40 -1.26
C TYR A 539 12.48 9.86 -2.66
N GLU A 540 13.77 9.57 -2.89
CA GLU A 540 14.28 9.04 -4.17
C GLU A 540 13.84 7.60 -4.43
N ILE A 541 13.81 7.18 -5.70
CA ILE A 541 13.42 5.81 -6.08
C ILE A 541 14.28 4.73 -5.41
N GLN A 542 13.65 3.68 -4.90
CA GLN A 542 14.33 2.57 -4.21
C GLN A 542 14.55 1.37 -5.13
N LEU A 543 15.66 0.64 -4.88
CA LEU A 543 16.07 -0.55 -5.62
C LEU A 543 15.91 -1.82 -4.77
N GLY A 544 15.55 -2.93 -5.42
CA GLY A 544 15.47 -4.25 -4.80
C GLY A 544 14.54 -5.19 -5.58
N PHE A 545 13.24 -4.90 -5.73
CA PHE A 545 12.39 -4.45 -4.63
C PHE A 545 11.40 -5.59 -4.35
N GLY A 546 11.23 -5.96 -3.08
CA GLY A 546 10.63 -7.24 -2.66
C GLY A 546 9.27 -7.53 -3.28
N TRP A 547 8.33 -6.58 -3.27
CA TRP A 547 7.01 -6.79 -3.88
C TRP A 547 7.05 -6.93 -5.40
N THR A 548 8.04 -6.34 -6.08
CA THR A 548 8.15 -6.27 -7.54
C THR A 548 8.64 -7.63 -7.98
N ASN A 549 9.65 -8.15 -7.27
CA ASN A 549 10.17 -9.48 -7.43
C ASN A 549 9.04 -10.50 -7.24
N GLY A 550 8.28 -10.39 -6.14
CA GLY A 550 7.13 -11.26 -5.85
C GLY A 550 6.05 -11.24 -6.93
N VAL A 551 5.60 -10.05 -7.34
CA VAL A 551 4.57 -9.88 -8.38
C VAL A 551 5.03 -10.44 -9.72
N ILE A 552 6.26 -10.12 -10.16
CA ILE A 552 6.78 -10.60 -11.44
C ILE A 552 6.93 -12.13 -11.43
N MET A 553 7.47 -12.71 -10.35
CA MET A 553 7.58 -14.16 -10.22
C MET A 553 6.21 -14.84 -10.28
N GLU A 554 5.20 -14.26 -9.65
CA GLU A 554 3.84 -14.80 -9.68
C GLU A 554 3.20 -14.72 -11.07
N LEU A 555 3.36 -13.59 -11.78
CA LEU A 555 2.87 -13.45 -13.15
C LEU A 555 3.59 -14.41 -14.11
N LEU A 556 4.91 -14.60 -13.93
CA LEU A 556 5.71 -15.54 -14.71
C LEU A 556 5.28 -16.99 -14.49
N ASP A 557 4.99 -17.41 -13.24
CA ASP A 557 4.45 -18.74 -12.97
C ASP A 557 3.03 -18.90 -13.53
N LYS A 558 2.16 -17.92 -13.27
CA LYS A 558 0.74 -17.97 -13.61
C LYS A 558 0.46 -18.05 -15.11
N PHE A 559 1.22 -17.31 -15.91
CA PHE A 559 1.07 -17.22 -17.37
C PHE A 559 2.23 -17.88 -18.12
N SER A 560 2.98 -18.77 -17.44
CA SER A 560 4.18 -19.46 -17.95
C SER A 560 3.98 -20.20 -19.27
N ASP A 561 2.75 -20.63 -19.57
CA ASP A 561 2.42 -21.42 -20.75
C ASP A 561 2.32 -20.61 -22.04
N ARG A 562 2.16 -19.28 -21.94
CA ARG A 562 1.90 -18.41 -23.09
C ARG A 562 2.70 -17.11 -23.11
N LEU A 563 3.18 -16.63 -21.95
CA LEU A 563 3.98 -15.42 -21.85
C LEU A 563 5.31 -15.57 -22.60
N SER A 564 5.66 -14.56 -23.39
CA SER A 564 6.82 -14.56 -24.30
C SER A 564 7.36 -13.14 -24.45
N LEU A 565 8.68 -13.00 -24.59
CA LEU A 565 9.31 -11.72 -24.94
C LEU A 565 9.00 -11.28 -26.36
N GLU A 566 8.90 -12.24 -27.29
CA GLU A 566 8.54 -11.93 -28.67
C GLU A 566 7.10 -11.43 -28.77
N ASP A 567 6.92 -10.30 -29.44
CA ASP A 567 5.62 -9.87 -29.95
C ASP A 567 5.16 -10.88 -31.00
N LYS A 568 4.30 -11.82 -30.59
CA LYS A 568 3.53 -12.60 -31.55
C LYS A 568 2.50 -11.65 -32.16
N PHE A 569 2.86 -11.00 -33.25
CA PHE A 569 1.86 -10.51 -34.19
C PHE A 569 1.03 -11.73 -34.60
N VAL A 570 -0.16 -11.87 -34.02
CA VAL A 570 -1.18 -12.73 -34.61
C VAL A 570 -1.48 -12.07 -35.94
N ASP A 571 -1.05 -12.69 -37.04
CA ASP A 571 -1.53 -12.39 -38.37
C ASP A 571 -3.06 -12.56 -38.35
N LEU A 572 -3.78 -11.48 -38.01
CA LEU A 572 -5.20 -11.42 -38.24
C LEU A 572 -5.38 -11.61 -39.75
N PRO A 573 -6.18 -12.60 -40.20
CA PRO A 573 -6.47 -12.74 -41.61
C PRO A 573 -7.01 -11.40 -42.09
N ALA A 574 -6.37 -10.83 -43.13
CA ALA A 574 -6.82 -9.60 -43.75
C ALA A 574 -8.34 -9.69 -43.97
N PRO A 575 -9.13 -8.66 -43.59
CA PRO A 575 -10.56 -8.70 -43.81
C PRO A 575 -10.79 -8.97 -45.29
N GLN A 576 -11.47 -10.08 -45.60
CA GLN A 576 -11.95 -10.36 -46.95
C GLN A 576 -12.93 -9.27 -47.33
N CYS A 577 -12.41 -8.20 -47.92
CA CYS A 577 -13.19 -7.15 -48.54
C CYS A 577 -13.72 -7.73 -49.86
N CYS A 578 -14.85 -8.42 -49.79
CA CYS A 578 -15.68 -8.68 -50.96
C CYS A 578 -16.69 -7.55 -51.11
N TYR A 579 -16.78 -7.05 -52.34
CA TYR A 579 -17.70 -6.04 -52.88
C TYR A 579 -17.34 -4.57 -52.63
N LEU A 580 -16.57 -4.00 -53.57
CA LEU A 580 -17.13 -3.17 -54.64
C LEU A 580 -16.06 -2.93 -55.72
N GLN A 581 -16.18 -3.66 -56.84
CA GLN A 581 -15.61 -3.22 -58.11
C GLN A 581 -16.38 -1.99 -58.57
N GLU A 582 -15.70 -0.85 -58.76
CA GLU A 582 -15.63 -0.19 -60.06
C GLU A 582 -14.84 1.14 -60.00
N LYS A 583 -14.00 1.32 -61.03
CA LYS A 583 -13.46 2.58 -61.56
C LYS A 583 -12.42 3.35 -60.72
N ALA A 584 -11.15 3.11 -61.05
CA ALA A 584 -10.33 4.10 -61.77
C ALA A 584 -8.96 3.52 -62.13
N SER A 585 -8.80 3.16 -63.40
CA SER A 585 -7.52 3.02 -64.09
C SER A 585 -6.88 4.40 -64.29
N SER A 586 -5.53 4.43 -64.31
CA SER A 586 -4.60 5.59 -64.41
C SER A 586 -4.24 6.19 -63.05
N LEU A 587 -2.99 6.29 -62.58
CA LEU A 587 -1.69 6.34 -63.25
C LEU A 587 -0.65 5.47 -62.51
N ARG A 588 0.17 4.73 -63.27
CA ARG A 588 1.51 4.30 -62.84
C ARG A 588 2.52 5.31 -63.40
N LEU A 589 3.34 5.89 -62.52
CA LEU A 589 4.64 6.58 -62.71
C LEU A 589 4.98 7.13 -61.31
N GLY A 590 6.11 6.96 -60.66
CA GLY A 590 7.43 6.41 -60.96
C GLY A 590 8.37 6.96 -59.86
N SER A 591 9.44 6.20 -59.56
CA SER A 591 10.68 6.59 -58.84
C SER A 591 10.58 7.15 -57.40
N LYS A 592 11.19 6.49 -56.40
CA LYS A 592 12.64 6.55 -56.11
C LYS A 592 13.23 7.97 -56.22
N ALA A 593 12.63 8.95 -55.55
CA ALA A 593 13.23 10.28 -55.34
C ALA A 593 12.51 11.02 -54.20
N ALA A 594 12.52 10.47 -52.98
CA ALA A 594 12.02 11.18 -51.79
C ALA A 594 12.71 10.73 -50.49
N MET A 595 13.97 10.28 -50.60
CA MET A 595 14.75 9.79 -49.47
C MET A 595 16.15 10.42 -49.36
N SER A 596 16.35 11.61 -49.93
CA SER A 596 17.61 12.36 -49.77
C SER A 596 17.43 13.84 -49.37
N GLN A 597 16.30 14.21 -48.76
CA GLN A 597 16.05 15.59 -48.31
C GLN A 597 15.62 15.73 -46.84
N ILE A 598 15.79 14.68 -46.02
CA ILE A 598 15.50 14.71 -44.57
C ILE A 598 16.76 14.37 -43.72
N MET A 599 17.95 14.40 -44.34
CA MET A 599 19.25 14.16 -43.68
C MET A 599 20.13 15.42 -43.75
N GLN A 600 19.60 16.57 -43.32
CA GLN A 600 20.41 17.80 -43.21
C GLN A 600 19.89 18.81 -42.17
N TRP A 601 19.30 18.33 -41.07
CA TRP A 601 18.80 19.20 -40.00
C TRP A 601 19.00 18.66 -38.57
N LEU A 602 20.10 17.93 -38.33
CA LEU A 602 20.52 17.51 -36.98
C LEU A 602 22.06 17.52 -36.83
N HIS A 603 22.70 18.68 -37.09
CA HIS A 603 24.02 19.02 -36.53
C HIS A 603 24.21 20.55 -36.49
N GLY A 604 24.40 21.10 -35.28
CA GLY A 604 24.65 22.51 -34.98
C GLY A 604 23.40 23.17 -34.39
N THR A 605 23.34 23.58 -33.12
CA THR A 605 24.34 24.07 -32.16
C THR A 605 23.93 23.67 -30.75
#